data_AF-V6S9D3-F1
#
_entry.id   AF-V6S9D3-F1
#
_cell.length_a   1.000
_cell.length_b   1.000
_cell.length_c   1.000
_cell.angle_alpha   90.00
_cell.angle_beta   90.00
_cell.angle_gamma   90.00
#
_symmetry.space_group_name_H-M   'P 1'
#
loop_
_entity.id
_entity.type
_entity.pdbx_description
1 polymer ?
#
loop_
_entity_poly.entity_id
_entity_poly.type
_entity_poly.pdbx_seq_one_letter_code
_entity_poly.pdbx_strand_id
1 'polypeptide(L)'
;MNKIILMLLTCVLLSCSSDDTVSAPEEQLTTNGTKLRKYVEKGSNGDIILGTEYEYEGDKLNRMIYSNGQIRKFFYIDDLITKIEDYGGNVIGATTYFSYDPNGKVLGIVSHRNDGHSGRAEFLYNADNTVTVNNYGGDAESQDLFGGSSKFFLEDGVIVKNESSQVGVTGTRTWTEDFTYDDKENPLNVILGFEKLRFYFYEEIFIHQGDLHNVVKEVHVSSEFTGIHTKLKTFTYNDYGFPIKAAITSDGNFDGTTEYYYEVQ
;
A
#
# COMPACT_ATOMS: atom_id res chain seq x y z
N MET A 1 35.31 75.12 10.82
CA MET A 1 34.24 74.18 11.22
C MET A 1 33.37 73.91 10.01
N ASN A 2 33.41 72.68 9.52
CA ASN A 2 32.29 71.93 8.92
C ASN A 2 32.89 70.68 8.26
N LYS A 3 32.53 69.52 8.84
CA LYS A 3 32.96 68.20 8.39
C LYS A 3 32.10 67.82 7.18
N ILE A 4 32.72 67.48 6.06
CA ILE A 4 32.05 66.74 4.99
C ILE A 4 32.81 65.42 4.85
N ILE A 5 32.14 64.37 5.31
CA ILE A 5 32.53 62.97 5.18
C ILE A 5 32.17 62.55 3.77
N LEU A 6 33.16 62.26 2.93
CA LEU A 6 32.95 61.60 1.64
C LEU A 6 33.32 60.12 1.80
N MET A 7 32.28 59.30 1.93
CA MET A 7 32.34 57.86 2.06
C MET A 7 32.68 57.26 0.69
N LEU A 8 33.90 56.74 0.55
CA LEU A 8 34.38 56.08 -0.67
C LEU A 8 33.85 54.63 -0.69
N LEU A 9 32.98 54.35 -1.66
CA LEU A 9 32.40 53.03 -1.91
C LEU A 9 33.47 52.12 -2.55
N THR A 10 34.17 51.33 -1.74
CA THR A 10 35.02 50.23 -2.21
C THR A 10 34.17 49.02 -2.55
N CYS A 11 33.98 48.77 -3.85
CA CYS A 11 33.52 47.47 -4.36
C CYS A 11 34.56 46.40 -4.04
N VAL A 12 34.25 45.55 -3.06
CA VAL A 12 34.98 44.30 -2.85
C VAL A 12 34.33 43.26 -3.75
N LEU A 13 35.04 42.85 -4.80
CA LEU A 13 34.70 41.71 -5.63
C LEU A 13 34.91 40.43 -4.80
N LEU A 14 33.84 39.92 -4.19
CA LEU A 14 33.81 38.54 -3.69
C LEU A 14 33.57 37.63 -4.89
N SER A 15 34.66 37.09 -5.42
CA SER A 15 34.64 35.89 -6.26
C SER A 15 34.31 34.69 -5.36
N CYS A 16 33.03 34.31 -5.30
CA CYS A 16 32.63 32.99 -4.84
C CYS A 16 32.68 32.05 -6.03
N SER A 17 33.85 31.46 -6.22
CA SER A 17 34.06 30.24 -7.00
C SER A 17 33.80 29.05 -6.06
N SER A 18 32.59 28.49 -6.14
CA SER A 18 32.25 27.09 -5.83
C SER A 18 30.72 27.02 -5.70
N ASP A 19 30.04 26.71 -6.80
CA ASP A 19 28.69 26.16 -6.73
C ASP A 19 28.81 24.74 -6.16
N ASP A 20 28.97 24.65 -4.85
CA ASP A 20 28.58 23.46 -4.11
C ASP A 20 27.05 23.46 -4.12
N THR A 21 26.47 22.93 -5.20
CA THR A 21 25.13 22.35 -5.09
C THR A 21 25.24 21.27 -4.03
N VAL A 22 24.80 21.57 -2.82
CA VAL A 22 24.51 20.55 -1.81
C VAL A 22 23.37 19.74 -2.39
N SER A 23 23.73 18.75 -3.21
CA SER A 23 22.86 17.62 -3.51
C SER A 23 22.50 17.05 -2.16
N ALA A 24 21.20 17.02 -1.83
CA ALA A 24 20.73 16.20 -0.73
C ALA A 24 21.36 14.81 -0.86
N PRO A 25 21.80 14.16 0.23
CA PRO A 25 22.38 12.83 0.13
C PRO A 25 21.37 11.95 -0.61
N GLU A 26 21.80 11.25 -1.66
CA GLU A 26 21.04 10.10 -2.16
C GLU A 26 20.79 9.21 -0.95
N GLU A 27 19.53 9.05 -0.55
CA GLU A 27 19.17 8.17 0.55
C GLU A 27 19.75 6.78 0.24
N GLN A 28 20.67 6.33 1.09
CA GLN A 28 21.31 5.04 0.88
C GLN A 28 20.29 3.94 1.17
N LEU A 29 20.04 3.10 0.16
CA LEU A 29 19.21 1.91 0.27
C LEU A 29 20.07 0.72 0.73
N THR A 30 19.50 -0.13 1.58
CA THR A 30 20.15 -1.36 2.06
C THR A 30 19.19 -2.54 1.98
N THR A 31 19.71 -3.77 1.96
CA THR A 31 18.88 -4.97 2.18
C THR A 31 18.74 -5.32 3.66
N ASN A 32 19.51 -4.67 4.54
CA ASN A 32 19.50 -4.95 5.98
C ASN A 32 18.88 -3.78 6.76
N GLY A 33 17.57 -3.85 6.98
CA GLY A 33 16.79 -2.84 7.69
C GLY A 33 15.34 -3.29 7.88
N THR A 34 14.52 -2.48 8.55
CA THR A 34 13.13 -2.83 8.90
C THR A 34 12.09 -1.94 8.21
N LYS A 35 12.50 -0.75 7.76
CA LYS A 35 11.61 0.24 7.15
C LYS A 35 11.78 0.25 5.63
N LEU A 36 10.80 -0.31 4.92
CA LEU A 36 10.84 -0.46 3.47
C LEU A 36 10.93 0.92 2.80
N ARG A 37 11.87 1.13 1.89
CA ARG A 37 12.00 2.37 1.10
C ARG A 37 11.72 2.14 -0.37
N LYS A 38 12.01 0.94 -0.87
CA LYS A 38 11.81 0.61 -2.28
C LYS A 38 11.41 -0.84 -2.46
N TYR A 39 10.47 -1.02 -3.35
CA TYR A 39 9.96 -2.30 -3.82
C TYR A 39 10.14 -2.36 -5.34
N VAL A 40 10.62 -3.48 -5.87
CA VAL A 40 10.76 -3.70 -7.32
C VAL A 40 10.22 -5.08 -7.68
N GLU A 41 9.26 -5.12 -8.59
CA GLU A 41 8.72 -6.33 -9.19
C GLU A 41 9.30 -6.52 -10.59
N LYS A 42 9.72 -7.75 -10.88
CA LYS A 42 10.23 -8.17 -12.18
C LYS A 42 9.44 -9.36 -12.69
N GLY A 43 9.11 -9.35 -13.98
CA GLY A 43 8.45 -10.46 -14.64
C GLY A 43 9.38 -11.66 -14.84
N SER A 44 8.82 -12.74 -15.41
CA SER A 44 9.55 -13.98 -15.66
C SER A 44 10.71 -13.82 -16.64
N ASN A 45 10.66 -12.79 -17.49
CA ASN A 45 11.73 -12.39 -18.41
C ASN A 45 12.79 -11.48 -17.77
N GLY A 46 12.60 -11.05 -16.52
CA GLY A 46 13.48 -10.16 -15.77
C GLY A 46 13.19 -8.66 -15.94
N ASP A 47 12.24 -8.27 -16.80
CA ASP A 47 11.87 -6.86 -16.98
C ASP A 47 11.16 -6.33 -15.74
N ILE A 48 11.43 -5.08 -15.39
CA ILE A 48 10.73 -4.40 -14.28
C ILE A 48 9.28 -4.17 -14.69
N ILE A 49 8.36 -4.76 -13.95
CA ILE A 49 6.91 -4.58 -14.10
C ILE A 49 6.46 -3.37 -13.29
N LEU A 50 6.94 -3.26 -12.06
CA LEU A 50 6.52 -2.24 -11.12
C LEU A 50 7.68 -1.85 -10.21
N GLY A 51 7.79 -0.56 -9.91
CA GLY A 51 8.60 -0.06 -8.81
C GLY A 51 7.74 0.83 -7.92
N THR A 52 7.95 0.74 -6.60
CA THR A 52 7.29 1.61 -5.63
C THR A 52 8.33 2.14 -4.65
N GLU A 53 8.32 3.45 -4.43
CA GLU A 53 9.11 4.12 -3.42
C GLU A 53 8.21 4.58 -2.28
N TYR A 54 8.70 4.45 -1.05
CA TYR A 54 7.95 4.69 0.18
C TYR A 54 8.62 5.81 0.95
N GLU A 55 7.89 6.88 1.21
CA GLU A 55 8.37 8.02 1.97
C GLU A 55 7.58 8.18 3.26
N TYR A 56 8.30 8.46 4.35
CA TYR A 56 7.76 8.43 5.71
C TYR A 56 7.96 9.75 6.43
N GLU A 57 7.07 10.00 7.40
CA GLU A 57 7.22 11.01 8.44
C GLU A 57 7.19 10.30 9.80
N GLY A 58 8.37 10.01 10.36
CA GLY A 58 8.48 9.09 11.50
C GLY A 58 8.04 7.68 11.08
N ASP A 59 7.16 7.05 11.86
CA ASP A 59 6.61 5.71 11.58
C ASP A 59 5.34 5.73 10.70
N LYS A 60 4.88 6.93 10.33
CA LYS A 60 3.75 7.11 9.42
C LYS A 60 4.26 7.12 7.98
N LEU A 61 3.58 6.39 7.11
CA LEU A 61 3.84 6.47 5.68
C LEU A 61 3.21 7.76 5.16
N ASN A 62 3.99 8.66 4.60
CA ASN A 62 3.49 9.90 4.01
C ASN A 62 2.93 9.65 2.61
N ARG A 63 3.74 9.00 1.75
CA ARG A 63 3.35 8.70 0.38
C ARG A 63 4.05 7.47 -0.20
N MET A 64 3.38 6.86 -1.18
CA MET A 64 3.98 5.93 -2.14
C MET A 64 4.10 6.60 -3.50
N ILE A 65 5.20 6.35 -4.19
CA ILE A 65 5.46 6.81 -5.56
C ILE A 65 5.66 5.59 -6.44
N TYR A 66 4.77 5.40 -7.40
CA TYR A 66 4.83 4.28 -8.33
C TYR A 66 5.69 4.65 -9.55
N SER A 67 6.34 3.66 -10.16
CA SER A 67 7.23 3.84 -11.32
C SER A 67 6.54 4.44 -12.54
N ASN A 68 5.22 4.37 -12.62
CA ASN A 68 4.41 5.01 -13.65
C ASN A 68 4.09 6.51 -13.36
N GLY A 69 4.61 7.05 -12.25
CA GLY A 69 4.41 8.43 -11.82
C GLY A 69 3.13 8.67 -11.01
N GLN A 70 2.33 7.64 -10.73
CA GLN A 70 1.22 7.77 -9.78
C GLN A 70 1.75 7.97 -8.36
N ILE A 71 1.01 8.73 -7.56
CA ILE A 71 1.36 8.99 -6.16
C ILE A 71 0.15 8.69 -5.30
N ARG A 72 0.36 7.95 -4.22
CA ARG A 72 -0.64 7.73 -3.17
C ARG A 72 -0.20 8.44 -1.90
N LYS A 73 -1.05 9.28 -1.32
CA LYS A 73 -0.78 9.98 -0.06
C LYS A 73 -1.68 9.48 1.05
N PHE A 74 -1.15 9.43 2.26
CA PHE A 74 -1.85 8.95 3.44
C PHE A 74 -1.96 10.07 4.48
N PHE A 75 -3.13 10.20 5.09
CA PHE A 75 -3.42 11.24 6.06
C PHE A 75 -3.94 10.62 7.34
N TYR A 76 -3.48 11.16 8.47
CA TYR A 76 -3.66 10.55 9.77
C TYR A 76 -4.37 11.48 10.76
N ILE A 77 -5.14 10.87 11.66
CA ILE A 77 -5.49 11.46 12.97
C ILE A 77 -4.94 10.49 14.00
N ASP A 78 -4.08 10.98 14.88
CA ASP A 78 -3.27 10.13 15.76
C ASP A 78 -2.59 9.02 14.93
N ASP A 79 -2.77 7.75 15.26
CA ASP A 79 -2.15 6.61 14.56
C ASP A 79 -3.09 5.95 13.53
N LEU A 80 -4.25 6.54 13.26
CA LEU A 80 -5.25 6.01 12.33
C LEU A 80 -5.20 6.74 10.98
N ILE A 81 -5.18 5.97 9.88
CA ILE A 81 -5.29 6.51 8.52
C ILE A 81 -6.74 6.92 8.27
N THR A 82 -7.01 8.21 8.15
CA THR A 82 -8.38 8.72 7.98
C THR A 82 -8.71 9.05 6.53
N LYS A 83 -7.68 9.24 5.69
CA LYS A 83 -7.86 9.54 4.27
C LYS A 83 -6.66 9.02 3.45
N ILE A 84 -6.96 8.55 2.25
CA ILE A 84 -5.99 8.26 1.19
C ILE A 84 -6.36 9.08 -0.04
N GLU A 85 -5.37 9.66 -0.70
CA GLU A 85 -5.53 10.35 -1.99
C GLU A 85 -4.61 9.73 -3.04
N ASP A 86 -5.19 9.31 -4.16
CA ASP A 86 -4.48 8.78 -5.32
C ASP A 86 -4.39 9.84 -6.41
N TYR A 87 -3.19 10.06 -6.93
CA TYR A 87 -2.87 11.09 -7.90
C TYR A 87 -2.34 10.49 -9.22
N GLY A 88 -2.83 11.02 -10.34
CA GLY A 88 -2.19 10.89 -11.65
C GLY A 88 -1.48 12.20 -12.00
N GLY A 89 -0.16 12.25 -11.80
CA GLY A 89 0.57 13.52 -11.85
C GLY A 89 0.09 14.47 -10.74
N ASN A 90 -0.35 15.67 -11.10
CA ASN A 90 -0.84 16.68 -10.14
C ASN A 90 -2.36 16.67 -9.94
N VAL A 91 -3.08 15.69 -10.51
CA VAL A 91 -4.54 15.61 -10.46
C VAL A 91 -4.97 14.47 -9.55
N ILE A 92 -5.88 14.75 -8.62
CA ILE A 92 -6.50 13.72 -7.79
C ILE A 92 -7.37 12.82 -8.67
N GLY A 93 -7.04 11.54 -8.70
CA GLY A 93 -7.80 10.46 -9.33
C GLY A 93 -8.88 9.91 -8.41
N ALA A 94 -8.54 9.71 -7.14
CA ALA A 94 -9.48 9.24 -6.12
C ALA A 94 -9.16 9.80 -4.74
N THR A 95 -10.19 9.93 -3.91
CA THR A 95 -10.07 10.21 -2.48
C THR A 95 -10.90 9.21 -1.71
N THR A 96 -10.27 8.52 -0.77
CA THR A 96 -10.89 7.51 0.07
C THR A 96 -10.84 7.96 1.52
N TYR A 97 -11.98 7.93 2.21
CA TYR A 97 -12.14 8.29 3.62
C TYR A 97 -12.45 7.04 4.45
N PHE A 98 -11.92 7.02 5.66
CA PHE A 98 -12.08 5.91 6.61
C PHE A 98 -12.74 6.42 7.90
N SER A 99 -13.71 5.65 8.38
CA SER A 99 -14.38 5.88 9.65
C SER A 99 -14.14 4.73 10.61
N TYR A 100 -14.04 5.02 11.90
CA TYR A 100 -13.63 4.07 12.93
C TYR A 100 -14.61 4.05 14.10
N ASP A 101 -14.69 2.91 14.78
CA ASP A 101 -15.33 2.78 16.07
C ASP A 101 -14.42 3.32 17.20
N PRO A 102 -14.93 3.45 18.45
CA PRO A 102 -14.11 3.90 19.58
C PRO A 102 -12.91 2.99 19.93
N ASN A 103 -12.85 1.77 19.40
CA ASN A 103 -11.74 0.83 19.58
C ASN A 103 -10.76 0.85 18.40
N GLY A 104 -10.95 1.74 17.42
CA GLY A 104 -10.10 1.85 16.23
C GLY A 104 -10.36 0.79 15.16
N LYS A 105 -11.49 0.09 15.19
CA LYS A 105 -11.92 -0.81 14.11
C LYS A 105 -12.57 0.01 12.99
N VAL A 106 -12.23 -0.27 11.73
CA VAL A 106 -12.87 0.41 10.60
C VAL A 106 -14.35 0.05 10.53
N LEU A 107 -15.23 1.05 10.48
CA LEU A 107 -16.69 0.89 10.36
C LEU A 107 -17.15 1.04 8.92
N GLY A 108 -16.51 1.93 8.17
CA GLY A 108 -16.92 2.24 6.82
C GLY A 108 -15.86 2.99 6.04
N ILE A 109 -15.92 2.80 4.73
CA ILE A 109 -15.07 3.44 3.73
C ILE A 109 -15.98 4.18 2.76
N VAL A 110 -15.58 5.38 2.34
CA VAL A 110 -16.22 6.11 1.25
C VAL A 110 -15.13 6.58 0.29
N SER A 111 -15.27 6.25 -0.99
CA SER A 111 -14.33 6.62 -2.04
C SER A 111 -15.02 7.42 -3.13
N HIS A 112 -14.39 8.51 -3.55
CA HIS A 112 -14.82 9.36 -4.65
C HIS A 112 -13.75 9.39 -5.73
N ARG A 113 -14.13 9.11 -6.97
CA ARG A 113 -13.23 9.14 -8.12
C ARG A 113 -13.56 10.33 -9.01
N ASN A 114 -12.53 10.86 -9.66
CA ASN A 114 -12.69 12.01 -10.56
C ASN A 114 -13.40 11.68 -11.88
N ASP A 115 -13.57 10.39 -12.19
CA ASP A 115 -14.34 9.87 -13.33
C ASP A 115 -15.85 9.81 -13.07
N GLY A 116 -16.30 10.29 -11.91
CA GLY A 116 -17.71 10.34 -11.50
C GLY A 116 -18.20 9.09 -10.76
N HIS A 117 -17.43 8.00 -10.75
CA HIS A 117 -17.77 6.82 -9.96
C HIS A 117 -17.40 7.05 -8.50
N SER A 118 -18.20 6.51 -7.60
CA SER A 118 -17.90 6.47 -6.18
C SER A 118 -18.37 5.15 -5.60
N GLY A 119 -17.91 4.84 -4.40
CA GLY A 119 -18.32 3.63 -3.71
C GLY A 119 -18.10 3.72 -2.22
N ARG A 120 -18.82 2.88 -1.49
CA ARG A 120 -18.66 2.72 -0.05
C ARG A 120 -18.57 1.26 0.32
N ALA A 121 -17.90 1.01 1.44
CA ALA A 121 -17.87 -0.29 2.07
C ALA A 121 -18.36 -0.17 3.52
N GLU A 122 -19.13 -1.15 3.97
CA GLU A 122 -19.63 -1.25 5.35
C GLU A 122 -19.09 -2.51 6.02
N PHE A 123 -18.61 -2.38 7.26
CA PHE A 123 -17.94 -3.45 7.99
C PHE A 123 -18.80 -3.97 9.13
N LEU A 124 -18.94 -5.30 9.20
CA LEU A 124 -19.61 -6.00 10.29
C LEU A 124 -18.65 -7.01 10.92
N TYR A 125 -18.31 -6.78 12.20
CA TYR A 125 -17.48 -7.69 12.99
C TYR A 125 -18.36 -8.70 13.72
N ASN A 126 -18.23 -9.98 13.36
CA ASN A 126 -19.09 -11.04 13.86
C ASN A 126 -18.50 -11.71 15.11
N ALA A 127 -19.35 -12.40 15.88
CA ALA A 127 -18.94 -13.11 17.10
C ALA A 127 -18.10 -14.38 16.81
N ASP A 128 -18.13 -14.90 15.57
CA ASP A 128 -17.39 -16.07 15.11
C ASP A 128 -15.96 -15.72 14.62
N ASN A 129 -15.43 -14.56 15.02
CA ASN A 129 -14.13 -14.03 14.59
C ASN A 129 -14.02 -13.78 13.07
N THR A 130 -15.14 -13.55 12.40
CA THR A 130 -15.16 -13.16 10.99
C THR A 130 -15.54 -11.69 10.82
N VAL A 131 -15.16 -11.10 9.69
CA VAL A 131 -15.54 -9.74 9.28
C VAL A 131 -16.24 -9.81 7.94
N THR A 132 -17.46 -9.29 7.88
CA THR A 132 -18.20 -9.12 6.62
C THR A 132 -18.01 -7.69 6.12
N VAL A 133 -17.70 -7.56 4.84
CA VAL A 133 -17.59 -6.27 4.13
C VAL A 133 -18.62 -6.26 3.01
N ASN A 134 -19.54 -5.31 3.03
CA ASN A 134 -20.51 -5.09 1.95
C ASN A 134 -20.06 -3.91 1.11
N ASN A 135 -19.94 -4.10 -0.20
CA ASN A 135 -19.49 -3.07 -1.12
C ASN A 135 -20.67 -2.51 -1.92
N TYR A 136 -20.68 -1.19 -2.09
CA TYR A 136 -21.70 -0.47 -2.83
C TYR A 136 -21.03 0.51 -3.79
N GLY A 137 -21.65 0.72 -4.95
CA GLY A 137 -21.23 1.68 -5.95
C GLY A 137 -22.29 2.76 -6.19
N GLY A 138 -21.91 3.74 -6.99
CA GLY A 138 -22.78 4.82 -7.45
C GLY A 138 -21.97 6.04 -7.84
N ASP A 139 -22.47 7.21 -7.48
CA ASP A 139 -21.83 8.51 -7.72
C ASP A 139 -21.56 9.24 -6.40
N ALA A 140 -21.10 10.49 -6.51
CA ALA A 140 -20.75 11.29 -5.33
C ALA A 140 -21.93 11.58 -4.41
N GLU A 141 -23.17 11.58 -4.93
CA GLU A 141 -24.38 11.91 -4.18
C GLU A 141 -25.05 10.65 -3.59
N SER A 142 -24.96 9.51 -4.28
CA SER A 142 -25.65 8.27 -3.90
C SER A 142 -24.81 7.04 -4.22
N GLN A 143 -24.58 6.20 -3.20
CA GLN A 143 -23.74 4.99 -3.26
C GLN A 143 -24.48 3.76 -2.69
N ASP A 144 -25.69 3.52 -3.19
CA ASP A 144 -26.60 2.47 -2.67
C ASP A 144 -26.69 1.24 -3.58
N LEU A 145 -25.99 1.23 -4.72
CA LEU A 145 -25.99 0.09 -5.62
C LEU A 145 -25.11 -1.03 -5.04
N PHE A 146 -25.71 -2.07 -4.47
CA PHE A 146 -24.97 -3.21 -3.95
C PHE A 146 -24.13 -3.89 -5.04
N GLY A 147 -22.82 -3.93 -4.82
CA GLY A 147 -21.83 -4.48 -5.75
C GLY A 147 -21.30 -5.85 -5.37
N GLY A 148 -21.53 -6.30 -4.13
CA GLY A 148 -21.04 -7.58 -3.64
C GLY A 148 -20.62 -7.54 -2.17
N SER A 149 -20.09 -8.66 -1.69
CA SER A 149 -19.65 -8.79 -0.30
C SER A 149 -18.48 -9.75 -0.16
N SER A 150 -17.65 -9.52 0.86
CA SER A 150 -16.57 -10.40 1.28
C SER A 150 -16.76 -10.80 2.74
N LYS A 151 -16.49 -12.06 3.06
CA LYS A 151 -16.43 -12.58 4.43
C LYS A 151 -15.02 -13.07 4.71
N PHE A 152 -14.32 -12.34 5.57
CA PHE A 152 -12.96 -12.64 5.99
C PHE A 152 -12.96 -13.47 7.27
N PHE A 153 -12.18 -14.54 7.29
CA PHE A 153 -11.97 -15.41 8.44
C PHE A 153 -10.60 -15.11 9.03
N LEU A 154 -10.57 -14.83 10.34
CA LEU A 154 -9.36 -14.46 11.04
C LEU A 154 -8.90 -15.59 11.97
N GLU A 155 -7.60 -15.85 11.96
CA GLU A 155 -6.91 -16.67 12.97
C GLU A 155 -5.64 -15.90 13.38
N ASP A 156 -5.39 -15.81 14.68
CA ASP A 156 -4.22 -15.11 15.26
C ASP A 156 -3.94 -13.71 14.68
N GLY A 157 -5.01 -13.00 14.30
CA GLY A 157 -4.92 -11.64 13.79
C GLY A 157 -4.37 -11.55 12.36
N VAL A 158 -4.50 -12.59 11.53
CA VAL A 158 -4.29 -12.56 10.07
C VAL A 158 -5.52 -13.13 9.33
N ILE A 159 -5.68 -12.79 8.05
CA ILE A 159 -6.77 -13.31 7.20
C ILE A 159 -6.35 -14.69 6.67
N VAL A 160 -6.98 -15.77 7.15
CA VAL A 160 -6.67 -17.14 6.65
C VAL A 160 -7.55 -17.55 5.47
N LYS A 161 -8.72 -16.92 5.34
CA LYS A 161 -9.66 -17.20 4.27
C LYS A 161 -10.52 -15.98 3.94
N ASN A 162 -10.88 -15.85 2.68
CA ASN A 162 -11.91 -14.95 2.18
C ASN A 162 -12.94 -15.72 1.34
N GLU A 163 -14.21 -15.47 1.59
CA GLU A 163 -15.31 -15.86 0.71
C GLU A 163 -15.96 -14.61 0.15
N SER A 164 -15.91 -14.43 -1.17
CA SER A 164 -16.34 -13.19 -1.82
C SER A 164 -17.35 -13.43 -2.93
N SER A 165 -18.15 -12.40 -3.16
CA SER A 165 -19.09 -12.33 -4.26
C SER A 165 -19.10 -10.94 -4.89
N GLN A 166 -19.30 -10.89 -6.19
CA GLN A 166 -19.47 -9.66 -6.95
C GLN A 166 -20.73 -9.76 -7.81
N VAL A 167 -21.57 -8.75 -7.75
CA VAL A 167 -22.77 -8.61 -8.57
C VAL A 167 -22.39 -7.88 -9.86
N GLY A 168 -22.34 -8.62 -10.96
CA GLY A 168 -22.09 -8.07 -12.29
C GLY A 168 -23.36 -7.97 -13.14
N VAL A 169 -23.23 -7.35 -14.32
CA VAL A 169 -24.35 -7.21 -15.29
C VAL A 169 -24.89 -8.57 -15.74
N THR A 170 -24.03 -9.56 -15.87
CA THR A 170 -24.38 -10.90 -16.37
C THR A 170 -24.70 -11.91 -15.28
N GLY A 171 -24.73 -11.49 -14.01
CA GLY A 171 -24.99 -12.35 -12.84
C GLY A 171 -23.96 -12.17 -11.72
N THR A 172 -24.12 -12.97 -10.68
CA THR A 172 -23.23 -12.97 -9.51
C THR A 172 -22.09 -13.95 -9.71
N ARG A 173 -20.87 -13.48 -9.46
CA ARG A 173 -19.65 -14.29 -9.42
C ARG A 173 -19.26 -14.50 -7.97
N THR A 174 -18.75 -15.68 -7.65
CA THR A 174 -18.26 -16.00 -6.31
C THR A 174 -16.87 -16.61 -6.39
N TRP A 175 -16.05 -16.35 -5.39
CA TRP A 175 -14.75 -16.99 -5.24
C TRP A 175 -14.37 -17.17 -3.78
N THR A 176 -13.42 -18.07 -3.56
CA THR A 176 -12.80 -18.32 -2.26
C THR A 176 -11.30 -18.25 -2.41
N GLU A 177 -10.66 -17.65 -1.42
CA GLU A 177 -9.22 -17.53 -1.31
C GLU A 177 -8.78 -18.03 0.07
N ASP A 178 -7.84 -18.99 0.08
CA ASP A 178 -7.21 -19.48 1.31
C ASP A 178 -5.73 -19.04 1.34
N PHE A 179 -5.28 -18.60 2.50
CA PHE A 179 -3.95 -18.03 2.72
C PHE A 179 -3.13 -18.88 3.66
N THR A 180 -1.86 -19.06 3.34
CA THR A 180 -0.86 -19.62 4.25
C THR A 180 0.27 -18.62 4.44
N TYR A 181 0.70 -18.47 5.68
CA TYR A 181 1.74 -17.54 6.10
C TYR A 181 2.98 -18.29 6.55
N ASP A 182 4.12 -17.63 6.52
CA ASP A 182 5.27 -18.03 7.33
C ASP A 182 5.30 -17.28 8.68
N ASP A 183 6.41 -17.42 9.40
CA ASP A 183 6.66 -16.80 10.71
C ASP A 183 7.51 -15.52 10.62
N LYS A 184 7.63 -14.93 9.42
CA LYS A 184 8.50 -13.77 9.15
C LYS A 184 7.69 -12.50 8.95
N GLU A 185 8.34 -11.36 9.08
CA GLU A 185 7.68 -10.05 9.12
C GLU A 185 7.26 -9.62 7.72
N ASN A 186 6.02 -9.15 7.58
CA ASN A 186 5.59 -8.46 6.37
C ASN A 186 6.24 -7.07 6.31
N PRO A 187 6.79 -6.63 5.16
CA PRO A 187 7.54 -5.38 5.06
C PRO A 187 6.72 -4.11 5.31
N LEU A 188 5.39 -4.21 5.35
CA LEU A 188 4.49 -3.09 5.62
C LEU A 188 3.82 -3.17 7.01
N ASN A 189 4.12 -4.17 7.83
CA ASN A 189 3.52 -4.30 9.16
C ASN A 189 4.01 -3.25 10.18
N VAL A 190 5.14 -2.62 9.89
CA VAL A 190 5.73 -1.55 10.72
C VAL A 190 5.04 -0.19 10.52
N ILE A 191 4.14 -0.07 9.53
CA ILE A 191 3.49 1.18 9.19
C ILE A 191 2.26 1.37 10.08
N LEU A 192 2.24 2.47 10.84
CA LEU A 192 1.11 2.77 11.72
C LEU A 192 -0.21 2.83 10.93
N GLY A 193 -1.24 2.17 11.47
CA GLY A 193 -2.61 2.18 10.96
C GLY A 193 -2.88 1.22 9.80
N PHE A 194 -1.86 0.62 9.19
CA PHE A 194 -2.05 -0.34 8.09
C PHE A 194 -2.82 -1.59 8.55
N GLU A 195 -2.57 -2.05 9.78
CA GLU A 195 -3.21 -3.24 10.33
C GLU A 195 -4.73 -3.06 10.52
N LYS A 196 -5.18 -1.80 10.66
CA LYS A 196 -6.60 -1.45 10.75
C LYS A 196 -7.31 -1.47 9.39
N LEU A 197 -6.55 -1.38 8.30
CA LEU A 197 -7.05 -1.30 6.93
C LEU A 197 -6.75 -2.56 6.09
N ARG A 198 -6.32 -3.66 6.71
CA ARG A 198 -6.00 -4.92 6.01
C ARG A 198 -7.09 -5.40 5.03
N PHE A 199 -8.36 -5.25 5.38
CA PHE A 199 -9.48 -5.68 4.54
C PHE A 199 -9.65 -4.80 3.30
N TYR A 200 -9.24 -3.53 3.40
CA TYR A 200 -9.24 -2.61 2.26
C TYR A 200 -8.07 -2.92 1.32
N PHE A 201 -6.89 -3.19 1.88
CA PHE A 201 -5.70 -3.50 1.10
C PHE A 201 -5.58 -4.96 0.66
N TYR A 202 -6.51 -5.81 1.06
CA TYR A 202 -6.50 -7.24 0.77
C TYR A 202 -6.39 -7.55 -0.73
N GLU A 203 -7.00 -6.72 -1.60
CA GLU A 203 -6.93 -6.89 -3.05
C GLU A 203 -5.63 -6.33 -3.67
N GLU A 204 -4.74 -5.72 -2.88
CA GLU A 204 -3.46 -5.21 -3.37
C GLU A 204 -2.45 -6.36 -3.54
N ILE A 205 -2.39 -6.83 -4.78
CA ILE A 205 -1.95 -8.13 -5.31
C ILE A 205 -0.55 -8.63 -4.87
N PHE A 206 0.29 -7.79 -4.26
CA PHE A 206 1.73 -8.07 -4.18
C PHE A 206 2.31 -8.10 -2.77
N ILE A 207 1.87 -7.19 -1.89
CA ILE A 207 2.23 -7.18 -0.48
C ILE A 207 0.89 -7.02 0.24
N HIS A 208 0.32 -8.11 0.76
CA HIS A 208 -0.90 -8.05 1.55
C HIS A 208 -0.67 -7.03 2.68
N GLN A 209 -1.22 -5.81 2.55
CA GLN A 209 -0.85 -4.70 3.42
C GLN A 209 -1.63 -4.80 4.72
N GLY A 210 -0.95 -4.57 5.85
CA GLY A 210 -1.59 -4.62 7.18
C GLY A 210 -1.66 -6.02 7.80
N ASP A 211 -1.17 -7.06 7.11
CA ASP A 211 -0.94 -8.36 7.73
C ASP A 211 0.41 -8.42 8.44
N LEU A 212 0.47 -9.23 9.50
CA LEU A 212 1.66 -9.36 10.33
C LEU A 212 2.77 -10.14 9.62
N HIS A 213 2.40 -11.18 8.88
CA HIS A 213 3.33 -12.14 8.28
C HIS A 213 3.26 -12.16 6.76
N ASN A 214 4.28 -12.76 6.13
CA ASN A 214 4.30 -12.91 4.68
C ASN A 214 3.38 -14.05 4.24
N VAL A 215 2.50 -13.76 3.29
CA VAL A 215 1.73 -14.78 2.58
C VAL A 215 2.66 -15.58 1.67
N VAL A 216 2.82 -16.87 1.95
CA VAL A 216 3.67 -17.80 1.17
C VAL A 216 2.86 -18.64 0.19
N LYS A 217 1.54 -18.75 0.39
CA LYS A 217 0.63 -19.48 -0.49
C LYS A 217 -0.75 -18.84 -0.52
N GLU A 218 -1.30 -18.76 -1.72
CA GLU A 218 -2.67 -18.32 -1.99
C GLU A 218 -3.34 -19.39 -2.86
N VAL A 219 -4.52 -19.87 -2.46
CA VAL A 219 -5.32 -20.83 -3.21
C VAL A 219 -6.61 -20.16 -3.58
N HIS A 220 -6.87 -20.00 -4.88
CA HIS A 220 -8.02 -19.30 -5.41
C HIS A 220 -8.94 -20.26 -6.20
N VAL A 221 -10.23 -20.25 -5.86
CA VAL A 221 -11.27 -21.02 -6.53
C VAL A 221 -12.41 -20.08 -6.89
N SER A 222 -12.83 -20.05 -8.16
CA SER A 222 -13.90 -19.17 -8.64
C SER A 222 -14.99 -19.93 -9.39
N SER A 223 -16.19 -19.37 -9.36
CA SER A 223 -17.31 -19.77 -10.23
C SER A 223 -17.05 -19.50 -11.72
N GLU A 224 -16.07 -18.66 -12.07
CA GLU A 224 -15.84 -18.22 -13.45
C GLU A 224 -14.99 -19.16 -14.29
N PHE A 225 -14.21 -20.03 -13.67
CA PHE A 225 -13.38 -21.01 -14.36
C PHE A 225 -13.41 -22.34 -13.59
N THR A 226 -13.13 -23.43 -14.28
CA THR A 226 -13.00 -24.74 -13.64
C THR A 226 -11.57 -24.95 -13.19
N GLY A 227 -11.35 -25.19 -11.90
CA GLY A 227 -10.03 -25.55 -11.37
C GLY A 227 -9.69 -24.82 -10.08
N ILE A 228 -8.48 -25.06 -9.60
CA ILE A 228 -7.89 -24.41 -8.44
C ILE A 228 -6.64 -23.70 -8.96
N HIS A 229 -6.57 -22.38 -8.77
CA HIS A 229 -5.35 -21.63 -9.02
C HIS A 229 -4.55 -21.53 -7.72
N THR A 230 -3.25 -21.79 -7.79
CA THR A 230 -2.34 -21.71 -6.64
C THR A 230 -1.19 -20.78 -6.95
N LYS A 231 -1.00 -19.77 -6.11
CA LYS A 231 0.17 -18.89 -6.12
C LYS A 231 1.08 -19.24 -4.94
N LEU A 232 2.38 -19.34 -5.17
CA LEU A 232 3.39 -19.58 -4.16
C LEU A 232 4.43 -18.47 -4.18
N LYS A 233 4.85 -18.03 -2.99
CA LYS A 233 5.90 -17.05 -2.77
C LYS A 233 6.99 -17.67 -1.90
N THR A 234 8.22 -17.72 -2.42
CA THR A 234 9.39 -18.17 -1.67
C THR A 234 10.29 -16.99 -1.37
N PHE A 235 10.48 -16.68 -0.10
CA PHE A 235 11.21 -15.50 0.34
C PHE A 235 12.63 -15.83 0.81
N THR A 236 13.49 -14.84 0.69
CA THR A 236 14.76 -14.74 1.44
C THR A 236 14.69 -13.51 2.33
N TYR A 237 15.27 -13.61 3.53
CA TYR A 237 15.11 -12.62 4.59
C TYR A 237 16.44 -11.97 4.98
N ASN A 238 16.37 -10.77 5.54
CA ASN A 238 17.47 -10.17 6.28
C ASN A 238 17.50 -10.63 7.75
N ASP A 239 18.48 -10.14 8.51
CA ASP A 239 18.70 -10.53 9.91
C ASP A 239 17.57 -10.08 10.85
N TYR A 240 16.75 -9.13 10.42
CA TYR A 240 15.56 -8.64 11.15
C TYR A 240 14.28 -9.42 10.82
N GLY A 241 14.36 -10.43 9.95
CA GLY A 241 13.20 -11.23 9.55
C GLY A 241 12.31 -10.58 8.49
N PHE A 242 12.78 -9.51 7.84
CA PHE A 242 12.06 -8.85 6.74
C PHE A 242 12.53 -9.36 5.37
N PRO A 243 11.65 -9.50 4.36
CA PRO A 243 12.00 -10.09 3.08
C PRO A 243 12.93 -9.17 2.29
N ILE A 244 13.99 -9.70 1.69
CA ILE A 244 14.87 -8.96 0.76
C ILE A 244 14.62 -9.35 -0.70
N LYS A 245 14.04 -10.54 -0.91
CA LYS A 245 13.64 -11.04 -2.22
C LYS A 245 12.51 -12.07 -2.09
N ALA A 246 11.64 -12.13 -3.09
CA ALA A 246 10.66 -13.19 -3.26
C ALA A 246 10.73 -13.76 -4.68
N ALA A 247 10.55 -15.07 -4.83
CA ALA A 247 10.26 -15.72 -6.10
C ALA A 247 8.79 -16.14 -6.13
N ILE A 248 8.10 -15.85 -7.24
CA ILE A 248 6.67 -16.08 -7.39
C ILE A 248 6.44 -17.16 -8.44
N THR A 249 5.60 -18.14 -8.10
CA THR A 249 5.10 -19.12 -9.06
C THR A 249 3.58 -19.20 -9.01
N SER A 250 2.94 -19.34 -10.18
CA SER A 250 1.51 -19.63 -10.30
C SER A 250 1.29 -20.92 -11.07
N ASP A 251 0.54 -21.84 -10.46
CA ASP A 251 0.24 -23.16 -11.02
C ASP A 251 1.47 -23.93 -11.49
N GLY A 252 2.58 -23.76 -10.76
CA GLY A 252 3.88 -24.38 -11.04
C GLY A 252 4.76 -23.65 -12.06
N ASN A 253 4.27 -22.56 -12.67
CA ASN A 253 5.04 -21.74 -13.59
C ASN A 253 5.69 -20.57 -12.87
N PHE A 254 6.90 -20.19 -13.28
CA PHE A 254 7.59 -19.03 -12.72
C PHE A 254 7.03 -17.73 -13.32
N ASP A 255 6.57 -16.85 -12.44
CA ASP A 255 5.95 -15.58 -12.85
C ASP A 255 6.94 -14.42 -12.77
N GLY A 256 7.88 -14.47 -11.82
CA GLY A 256 8.77 -13.36 -11.58
C GLY A 256 9.39 -13.33 -10.18
N THR A 257 10.02 -12.20 -9.88
CA THR A 257 10.62 -11.94 -8.56
C THR A 257 10.27 -10.56 -8.05
N THR A 258 10.33 -10.42 -6.74
CA THR A 258 10.29 -9.14 -6.06
C THR A 258 11.59 -8.91 -5.31
N GLU A 259 12.07 -7.67 -5.29
CA GLU A 259 13.21 -7.21 -4.49
C GLU A 259 12.78 -6.08 -3.56
N TYR A 260 13.29 -6.11 -2.33
CA TYR A 260 12.93 -5.16 -1.27
C TYR A 260 14.20 -4.48 -0.74
N TYR A 261 14.11 -3.16 -0.57
CA TYR A 261 15.19 -2.33 -0.06
C TYR A 261 14.66 -1.42 1.05
N TYR A 262 15.47 -1.28 2.09
CA TYR A 262 15.16 -0.66 3.36
C TYR A 262 16.00 0.59 3.58
N GLU A 263 15.57 1.40 4.53
CA GLU A 263 16.34 2.52 5.07
C GLU A 263 17.59 2.01 5.79
N VAL A 264 18.72 2.66 5.58
CA VAL A 264 19.95 2.40 6.37
C VAL A 264 19.71 2.88 7.80
N GLN A 265 19.96 1.99 8.78
CA GLN A 265 19.93 2.33 10.20
C GLN A 265 21.13 3.17 10.63
#